data_AF-A0A8S0Q9A6-F1
#
_entry.id   AF-A0A8S0Q9A6-F1
#
_cell.length_a   1.000
_cell.length_b   1.000
_cell.length_c   1.000
_cell.angle_alpha   90.00
_cell.angle_beta   90.00
_cell.angle_gamma   90.00
#
_symmetry.space_group_name_H-M   'P 1'
#
loop_
_entity.id
_entity.type
_entity.pdbx_description
1 polymer ?
#
loop_
_entity_poly.entity_id
_entity_poly.type
_entity_poly.pdbx_seq_one_letter_code
_entity_poly.pdbx_strand_id
1 'polypeptide(L)' 'MFTDVKAQILASQPADQHERLSLCFDKLMADITRSLDSKNRDKFTQNLTIFRHDFRVK' A
#
# COMPACT_ATOMS: atom_id res chain seq x y z
N MET A 1 6.79 10.48 1.50
CA MET A 1 6.43 10.35 2.93
C MET A 1 6.46 8.90 3.43
N PHE A 2 6.29 7.89 2.58
CA PHE A 2 6.34 6.46 2.97
C PHE A 2 7.34 5.63 2.14
N THR A 3 8.35 6.30 1.59
CA THR A 3 9.26 5.73 0.60
C THR A 3 10.16 4.64 1.19
N ASP A 4 10.58 4.78 2.45
CA ASP A 4 11.38 3.76 3.15
C ASP A 4 10.59 2.46 3.35
N VAL A 5 9.34 2.57 3.81
CA VAL A 5 8.44 1.41 3.97
C VAL A 5 8.18 0.76 2.62
N LYS A 6 7.92 1.56 1.58
CA LYS A 6 7.76 1.08 0.20
C LYS A 6 9.01 0.31 -0.26
N ALA A 7 10.20 0.86 -0.03
CA ALA A 7 11.47 0.24 -0.41
C ALA A 7 11.72 -1.08 0.33
N GLN A 8 11.42 -1.17 1.62
CA GLN A 8 11.55 -2.41 2.40
C GLN A 8 10.60 -3.51 1.91
N ILE A 9 9.34 -3.17 1.63
CA ILE A 9 8.36 -4.14 1.12
C ILE A 9 8.76 -4.58 -0.30
N LEU A 10 9.19 -3.65 -1.16
CA LEU A 10 9.69 -3.96 -2.50
C LEU A 10 10.92 -4.88 -2.44
N ALA A 11 11.90 -4.58 -1.59
CA ALA A 11 13.08 -5.41 -1.41
C ALA A 11 12.76 -6.85 -0.92
N SER A 12 11.59 -7.04 -0.32
CA SER A 12 11.10 -8.35 0.12
C SER A 12 10.38 -9.15 -0.98
N GLN A 13 10.14 -8.54 -2.14
CA GLN A 13 9.41 -9.14 -3.26
C GLN A 13 10.30 -9.30 -4.50
N PRO A 14 9.94 -10.20 -5.44
CA PRO A 14 10.62 -10.33 -6.72
C PRO A 14 10.49 -9.09 -7.61
N ALA A 15 11.50 -8.82 -8.44
CA ALA A 15 11.56 -7.63 -9.31
C ALA A 15 10.38 -7.51 -10.28
N ASP A 16 9.83 -8.63 -10.78
CA ASP A 16 8.64 -8.67 -11.63
C ASP A 16 7.37 -8.15 -10.92
N GLN A 17 7.34 -8.25 -9.59
CA GLN A 17 6.22 -7.76 -8.78
C GLN A 17 6.44 -6.33 -8.28
N HIS A 18 7.64 -5.77 -8.44
CA HIS A 18 7.96 -4.43 -7.91
C HIS A 18 7.07 -3.34 -8.50
N GLU A 19 6.86 -3.36 -9.81
CA GLU A 19 6.05 -2.34 -10.49
C GLU A 19 4.59 -2.39 -10.01
N ARG A 20 4.03 -3.60 -9.96
CA ARG A 20 2.66 -3.83 -9.51
C ARG A 20 2.47 -3.50 -8.03
N LEU A 21 3.41 -3.92 -7.19
CA LEU A 21 3.41 -3.61 -5.76
C LEU A 21 3.57 -2.10 -5.53
N SER A 22 4.40 -1.42 -6.32
CA SER A 22 4.58 0.02 -6.27
C SER A 22 3.25 0.74 -6.53
N LEU A 23 2.52 0.34 -7.57
CA LEU A 23 1.22 0.90 -7.91
C LEU A 23 0.17 0.62 -6.84
N CYS A 24 0.13 -0.62 -6.32
CA CYS A 24 -0.78 -0.99 -5.25
C CYS A 24 -0.48 -0.24 -3.94
N PHE A 25 0.79 -0.01 -3.63
CA PHE A 25 1.22 0.76 -2.47
C PHE A 25 0.81 2.22 -2.57
N ASP A 26 0.89 2.81 -3.76
CA ASP A 26 0.42 4.19 -3.98
C ASP A 26 -1.09 4.30 -3.75
N LYS A 27 -1.88 3.29 -4.16
CA LYS A 27 -3.31 3.19 -3.80
C LYS A 27 -3.53 2.97 -2.30
N LEU A 28 -2.69 2.14 -1.66
CA LEU A 28 -2.77 1.88 -0.22
C LEU A 28 -2.63 3.19 0.58
N MET A 29 -1.67 4.02 0.18
CA MET A 29 -1.34 5.28 0.83
C MET A 29 -2.12 6.48 0.27
N ALA A 30 -2.99 6.28 -0.72
CA ALA A 30 -3.82 7.34 -1.28
C ALA A 30 -4.77 7.90 -0.21
N ASP A 31 -4.76 9.23 -0.05
CA ASP A 31 -5.47 9.97 0.99
C ASP A 31 -5.10 9.59 2.44
N ILE A 32 -4.01 8.83 2.64
CA ILE A 32 -3.53 8.48 3.98
C ILE A 32 -2.56 9.57 4.45
N THR A 33 -2.91 10.17 5.57
CA THR A 33 -2.08 11.15 6.27
C THR A 33 -1.32 10.48 7.41
N ARG A 34 -0.27 11.13 7.92
CA ARG A 34 0.45 10.67 9.11
C ARG A 34 -0.31 11.06 10.38
N SER A 35 -1.57 10.61 10.49
CA SER A 35 -2.45 10.86 11.63
C SER A 35 -3.05 9.55 12.16
N LEU A 36 -3.33 9.52 13.47
CA LEU A 36 -4.00 8.40 14.13
C LEU A 36 -5.53 8.59 14.21
N ASP A 37 -6.07 9.61 13.55
CA ASP A 37 -7.51 9.86 13.47
C ASP A 37 -8.28 8.62 13.00
N SER A 38 -9.44 8.37 13.61
CA SER A 38 -10.29 7.23 13.27
C SER A 38 -10.65 7.19 11.78
N LYS A 39 -10.88 8.35 11.15
CA LYS A 39 -11.15 8.46 9.71
C LYS A 39 -9.96 7.99 8.85
N ASN A 40 -8.75 8.37 9.24
CA ASN A 40 -7.53 7.99 8.52
C ASN A 40 -7.27 6.48 8.65
N ARG A 41 -7.51 5.92 9.84
CA ARG A 41 -7.42 4.47 10.09
C ARG A 41 -8.45 3.66 9.30
N ASP A 42 -9.69 4.16 9.23
CA ASP A 42 -10.75 3.52 8.44
C ASP A 42 -10.40 3.51 6.95
N LYS A 43 -9.97 4.66 6.42
CA LYS A 43 -9.47 4.79 5.04
C LYS A 43 -8.32 3.84 4.75
N PHE A 44 -7.34 3.73 5.67
CA PHE A 44 -6.24 2.79 5.53
C PHE A 44 -6.74 1.34 5.46
N THR A 45 -7.68 0.97 6.32
CA THR A 45 -8.28 -0.38 6.33
C THR A 45 -9.02 -0.69 5.03
N GLN A 46 -9.78 0.27 4.49
CA GLN A 46 -10.43 0.16 3.19
C GLN A 46 -9.41 -0.02 2.06
N ASN A 47 -8.40 0.85 2.00
CA ASN A 47 -7.34 0.79 1.00
C ASN A 47 -6.56 -0.53 1.08
N LEU A 48 -6.36 -1.08 2.29
CA LEU A 48 -5.70 -2.37 2.51
C LEU A 48 -6.54 -3.55 2.01
N THR A 49 -7.86 -3.45 2.11
CA THR A 49 -8.77 -4.43 1.52
C THR A 49 -8.66 -4.44 -0.01
N ILE A 50 -8.62 -3.26 -0.62
CA ILE A 50 -8.41 -3.10 -2.07
C ILE A 50 -7.02 -3.63 -2.47
N PHE A 51 -5.97 -3.25 -1.74
CA PHE A 51 -4.61 -3.75 -1.95
C PHE A 51 -4.57 -5.28 -1.95
N ARG A 52 -5.20 -5.92 -0.96
CA ARG A 52 -5.23 -7.38 -0.86
C ARG A 52 -5.98 -8.03 -2.02
N HIS A 53 -7.03 -7.39 -2.52
CA HIS A 53 -7.76 -7.86 -3.69
C HIS A 53 -6.93 -7.69 -4.97
N ASP A 54 -6.42 -6.49 -5.23
CA ASP A 54 -5.58 -6.17 -6.40
C ASP A 54 -4.30 -7.00 -6.45
N PHE A 55 -3.74 -7.36 -5.29
CA PHE A 55 -2.54 -8.19 -5.21
C PHE A 55 -2.86 -9.69 -5.35
N ARG A 56 -4.03 -10.14 -4.90
CA ARG A 56 -4.45 -11.56 -4.96
C ARG A 56 -5.08 -11.95 -6.29
N VAL A 57 -5.79 -11.04 -6.95
CA VAL A 57 -6.41 -11.31 -8.25
C VAL A 57 -5.32 -11.27 -9.31
N LYS A 58 -4.84 -12.45 -9.69
CA LYS A 58 -3.85 -12.67 -10.75
C LYS A 58 -4.54 -12.68 -12.11
#